data_AF-A0A1X2IQT4-F1
#
_entry.id   AF-A0A1X2IQT4-F1
#
_cell.length_a   1.000
_cell.length_b   1.000
_cell.length_c   1.000
_cell.angle_alpha   90.00
_cell.angle_beta   90.00
_cell.angle_gamma   90.00
#
_symmetry.space_group_name_H-M   'P 1'
#
loop_
_entity.id
_entity.type
_entity.pdbx_description
1 polymer ?
#
loop_
_entity_poly.entity_id
_entity_poly.type
_entity_poly.pdbx_seq_one_letter_code
_entity_poly.pdbx_strand_id
1 'polypeptide(L)'
;MNVNRIKPAYDSSTITTTTATTTTKHDQSYTNSGGGFRSLPPILSSGNGMAGGNQRRKISKRKVYDPAQWPCALLQDTIEQDRLVAQHYLLRTVFGSDHHAPVQSLLSQQLQQRHHHHHHHSVFGSGGEGVANMSSPTTSASSSLCSTHDNNNNNNGGSQSDHGPVVLDVGCGLGQWSMEMATTYPNSTFIGLDILPTFPKDIKPRNCYFLQVNVKRLPLPFADQSVDFIYQRDLNWGLGQDDWYPLIKEYLRILKPGGWIELVEADLETKSSLEKECAMNDKLLEGFSRRRQDPFVARRLPTMLAIHGFRRVESHFQSLPLGWKHNNPTYDADHHQHVTNDSHDNSSTPGRQVQAIASQYLFYLRSLGPWLRLVMGLSQSKYIDYVDQLPLEWEQAQTYVNWHCATAQKPYE
;
A
#
# COMPACT_ATOMS: atom_id res chain seq x y z
N MET A 1 42.70 19.14 31.03
CA MET A 1 43.38 18.96 29.74
C MET A 1 42.35 18.52 28.71
N ASN A 2 42.20 19.34 27.66
CA ASN A 2 41.43 19.21 26.42
C ASN A 2 39.99 18.70 26.43
N VAL A 3 39.10 19.69 26.46
CA VAL A 3 37.78 19.74 25.83
C VAL A 3 38.01 20.11 24.35
N ASN A 4 37.37 19.46 23.37
CA ASN A 4 37.15 20.10 22.08
C ASN A 4 35.82 19.71 21.44
N ARG A 5 35.09 20.78 21.13
CA ARG A 5 33.74 20.90 20.61
C ARG A 5 33.91 21.41 19.18
N ILE A 6 33.43 20.69 18.17
CA ILE A 6 33.47 21.16 16.78
C ILE A 6 32.07 21.69 16.42
N LYS A 7 32.02 23.01 16.17
CA LYS A 7 30.96 23.72 15.43
C LYS A 7 31.54 24.17 14.07
N PRO A 8 30.69 24.47 13.08
CA PRO A 8 31.09 24.61 11.68
C PRO A 8 31.65 26.00 11.36
N ALA A 9 32.57 26.05 10.39
CA ALA A 9 33.12 27.28 9.83
C ALA A 9 32.44 27.61 8.49
N TYR A 10 31.83 28.78 8.44
CA TYR A 10 31.64 29.59 7.24
C TYR A 10 32.95 30.33 6.96
N ASP A 11 33.38 30.41 5.69
CA ASP A 11 34.07 31.60 5.19
C ASP A 11 33.80 31.81 3.69
N SER A 12 34.01 33.05 3.30
CA SER A 12 33.49 33.82 2.20
C SER A 12 34.65 34.34 1.32
N SER A 13 34.30 35.07 0.24
CA SER A 13 35.16 35.72 -0.79
C SER A 13 35.42 34.83 -2.03
N THR A 14 35.31 35.30 -3.28
CA THR A 14 35.38 36.67 -3.80
C THR A 14 34.56 36.81 -5.09
N ILE A 15 33.86 37.94 -5.22
CA ILE A 15 33.08 38.39 -6.38
C ILE A 15 34.03 39.03 -7.40
N THR A 16 33.85 38.75 -8.69
CA THR A 16 34.38 39.58 -9.78
C THR A 16 33.23 40.08 -10.65
N THR A 17 33.11 41.39 -10.73
CA THR A 17 32.07 42.17 -11.41
C THR A 17 32.44 42.40 -12.87
N THR A 18 31.51 42.17 -13.80
CA THR A 18 31.59 42.73 -15.16
C THR A 18 30.38 43.63 -15.39
N THR A 19 30.66 44.93 -15.38
CA THR A 19 29.71 46.03 -15.62
C THR A 19 29.33 46.14 -17.10
N ALA A 20 28.04 46.28 -17.37
CA ALA A 20 27.48 46.66 -18.65
C ALA A 20 27.43 48.19 -18.79
N THR A 21 27.95 48.71 -19.90
CA THR A 21 27.96 50.14 -20.24
C THR A 21 26.77 50.46 -21.14
N THR A 22 25.93 51.38 -20.69
CA THR A 22 24.82 51.98 -21.43
C THR A 22 25.35 53.20 -22.20
N THR A 23 24.96 53.36 -23.48
CA THR A 23 25.09 54.64 -24.18
C THR A 23 23.79 54.96 -24.91
N THR A 24 23.24 56.14 -24.60
CA THR A 24 22.04 56.78 -25.13
C THR A 24 22.34 57.62 -26.38
N LYS A 25 21.31 57.86 -27.21
CA LYS A 25 21.02 58.99 -28.14
C LYS A 25 20.07 58.47 -29.24
N HIS A 26 19.08 59.15 -29.82
CA HIS A 26 18.36 60.42 -29.63
C HIS A 26 17.15 60.34 -30.61
N ASP A 27 16.10 61.12 -30.32
CA ASP A 27 14.87 61.37 -31.12
C ASP A 27 15.00 61.47 -32.65
N GLN A 28 13.92 61.11 -33.37
CA GLN A 28 13.20 62.05 -34.24
C GLN A 28 11.80 61.53 -34.67
N SER A 29 10.82 62.42 -34.53
CA SER A 29 9.42 62.35 -34.97
C SER A 29 9.26 62.67 -36.46
N TYR A 30 8.33 62.02 -37.18
CA TYR A 30 7.59 62.62 -38.31
C TYR A 30 6.22 61.94 -38.55
N THR A 31 5.32 62.75 -39.09
CA THR A 31 3.85 62.65 -39.15
C THR A 31 3.27 61.95 -40.39
N ASN A 32 2.13 61.28 -40.19
CA ASN A 32 0.88 61.27 -41.00
C ASN A 32 0.92 61.12 -42.54
N SER A 33 0.24 60.09 -43.08
CA SER A 33 -0.78 60.21 -44.18
C SER A 33 -1.19 58.86 -44.83
N GLY A 34 -2.50 58.63 -44.90
CA GLY A 34 -3.22 58.31 -46.17
C GLY A 34 -3.17 56.89 -46.79
N GLY A 35 -4.32 56.20 -46.71
CA GLY A 35 -4.97 55.64 -47.91
C GLY A 35 -4.83 54.12 -48.16
N GLY A 36 -5.97 53.46 -48.45
CA GLY A 36 -5.96 52.24 -49.26
C GLY A 36 -6.96 51.15 -48.87
N PHE A 37 -8.23 51.33 -49.24
CA PHE A 37 -9.27 50.30 -49.30
C PHE A 37 -8.84 49.03 -50.05
N ARG A 38 -9.32 47.86 -49.61
CA ARG A 38 -10.16 46.97 -50.45
C ARG A 38 -10.89 45.90 -49.64
N SER A 39 -12.21 46.07 -49.62
CA SER A 39 -13.28 45.17 -49.23
C SER A 39 -13.36 43.91 -50.11
N LEU A 40 -13.61 42.76 -49.51
CA LEU A 40 -14.12 41.57 -50.20
C LEU A 40 -15.65 41.64 -50.30
N PRO A 41 -16.28 41.24 -51.44
CA PRO A 41 -17.71 41.40 -51.65
C PRO A 41 -18.51 40.21 -51.10
N PRO A 42 -19.80 40.40 -50.79
CA PRO A 42 -20.72 39.30 -50.55
C PRO A 42 -21.75 39.09 -51.69
N ILE A 43 -22.38 37.91 -51.62
CA ILE A 43 -23.68 37.47 -52.17
C ILE A 43 -23.78 37.10 -53.67
N LEU A 44 -24.07 35.83 -54.00
CA LEU A 44 -25.40 35.30 -54.37
C LEU A 44 -25.35 33.90 -54.99
N SER A 45 -26.44 33.17 -54.76
CA SER A 45 -26.78 31.81 -55.14
C SER A 45 -27.09 31.61 -56.63
N SER A 46 -26.67 30.47 -57.18
CA SER A 46 -27.43 29.76 -58.23
C SER A 46 -26.97 28.29 -58.29
N GLY A 47 -27.91 27.36 -58.24
CA GLY A 47 -27.65 25.93 -58.21
C GLY A 47 -27.24 25.34 -59.57
N ASN A 48 -26.51 24.23 -59.52
CA ASN A 48 -26.74 23.06 -60.34
C ASN A 48 -26.01 21.86 -59.73
N GLY A 49 -26.71 20.72 -59.68
CA GLY A 49 -26.26 19.53 -58.96
C GLY A 49 -25.17 18.74 -59.70
N MET A 50 -24.34 18.06 -58.92
CA MET A 50 -23.84 16.72 -59.23
C MET A 50 -23.49 15.99 -57.93
N ALA A 51 -23.95 14.75 -57.84
CA ALA A 51 -23.78 13.87 -56.70
C ALA A 51 -22.31 13.48 -56.51
N GLY A 52 -21.77 13.76 -55.32
CA GLY A 52 -20.47 13.27 -54.86
C GLY A 52 -20.58 12.93 -53.39
N GLY A 53 -20.73 11.64 -53.08
CA GLY A 53 -20.87 11.14 -51.71
C GLY A 53 -19.59 11.35 -50.90
N ASN A 54 -19.53 12.41 -50.11
CA ASN A 54 -18.51 12.58 -49.09
C ASN A 54 -18.97 11.90 -47.80
N GLN A 55 -18.56 10.63 -47.62
CA GLN A 55 -18.53 10.00 -46.30
C GLN A 55 -17.63 10.84 -45.39
N ARG A 56 -18.23 11.69 -44.55
CA ARG A 56 -17.59 12.23 -43.36
C ARG A 56 -17.12 11.05 -42.52
N ARG A 57 -15.82 10.72 -42.58
CA ARG A 57 -15.15 9.86 -41.60
C ARG A 57 -15.43 10.49 -40.22
N LYS A 58 -16.32 9.86 -39.45
CA LYS A 58 -16.46 10.14 -38.02
C LYS A 58 -15.08 9.88 -37.43
N ILE A 59 -14.37 10.92 -37.04
CA ILE A 59 -13.19 10.80 -36.18
C ILE A 59 -13.72 10.14 -34.92
N SER A 60 -13.41 8.85 -34.76
CA SER A 60 -13.68 8.10 -33.55
C SER A 60 -13.09 8.91 -32.40
N LYS A 61 -13.95 9.40 -31.50
CA LYS A 61 -13.49 10.04 -30.26
C LYS A 61 -12.58 9.02 -29.60
N ARG A 62 -11.27 9.29 -29.59
CA ARG A 62 -10.27 8.47 -28.90
C ARG A 62 -10.83 8.29 -27.48
N LYS A 63 -11.04 7.04 -27.03
CA LYS A 63 -11.55 6.79 -25.68
C LYS A 63 -10.53 7.37 -24.71
N VAL A 64 -10.80 8.57 -24.19
CA VAL A 64 -9.95 9.24 -23.22
C VAL A 64 -10.18 8.53 -21.89
N TYR A 65 -9.09 8.13 -21.24
CA TYR A 65 -9.12 7.57 -19.91
C TYR A 65 -9.72 8.59 -18.93
N ASP A 66 -10.78 8.20 -18.23
CA ASP A 66 -11.45 8.99 -17.19
C ASP A 66 -11.23 8.31 -15.82
N PRO A 67 -10.46 8.93 -14.91
CA PRO A 67 -10.25 8.42 -13.56
C PRO A 67 -11.52 8.11 -12.76
N ALA A 68 -12.61 8.85 -13.00
CA ALA A 68 -13.85 8.66 -12.27
C ALA A 68 -14.59 7.35 -12.64
N GLN A 69 -14.30 6.79 -13.83
CA GLN A 69 -14.93 5.56 -14.31
C GLN A 69 -14.25 4.28 -13.79
N TRP A 70 -13.03 4.38 -13.23
CA TRP A 70 -12.24 3.25 -12.73
C TRP A 70 -11.71 3.56 -11.32
N PRO A 71 -12.61 3.54 -10.30
CA PRO A 71 -12.32 4.02 -8.95
C PRO A 71 -11.41 3.08 -8.14
N CYS A 72 -11.31 1.80 -8.52
CA CYS A 72 -10.31 0.87 -8.00
C CYS A 72 -9.33 0.53 -9.13
N ALA A 73 -8.02 0.67 -8.87
CA ALA A 73 -6.99 0.33 -9.86
C ALA A 73 -6.98 -1.16 -10.23
N LEU A 74 -7.57 -2.01 -9.38
CA LEU A 74 -7.56 -3.47 -9.46
C LEU A 74 -8.97 -4.04 -9.64
N LEU A 75 -9.07 -5.11 -10.41
CA LEU A 75 -10.32 -5.84 -10.70
C LEU A 75 -10.79 -6.63 -9.47
N GLN A 76 -12.04 -7.06 -9.46
CA GLN A 76 -12.61 -7.91 -8.39
C GLN A 76 -12.95 -9.31 -8.91
N ASP A 77 -12.14 -9.80 -9.85
CA ASP A 77 -12.30 -11.13 -10.43
C ASP A 77 -11.46 -12.17 -9.67
N THR A 78 -11.66 -13.44 -10.02
CA THR A 78 -10.93 -14.56 -9.41
C THR A 78 -9.43 -14.48 -9.66
N ILE A 79 -9.00 -13.87 -10.79
CA ILE A 79 -7.59 -13.71 -11.13
C ILE A 79 -6.92 -12.77 -10.14
N GLU A 80 -7.57 -11.65 -9.82
CA GLU A 80 -7.05 -10.72 -8.82
C GLU A 80 -7.03 -11.34 -7.42
N GLN A 81 -8.03 -12.15 -7.07
CA GLN A 81 -8.05 -12.88 -5.80
C GLN A 81 -6.87 -13.86 -5.70
N ASP A 82 -6.62 -14.67 -6.74
CA ASP A 82 -5.47 -15.57 -6.80
C ASP A 82 -4.14 -14.81 -6.70
N ARG A 83 -4.05 -13.64 -7.35
CA ARG A 83 -2.88 -12.76 -7.26
C ARG A 83 -2.65 -12.27 -5.83
N LEU A 84 -3.69 -11.87 -5.11
CA LEU A 84 -3.59 -11.42 -3.71
C LEU A 84 -3.13 -12.55 -2.78
N VAL A 85 -3.61 -13.79 -2.99
CA VAL A 85 -3.13 -14.96 -2.25
C VAL A 85 -1.64 -15.20 -2.53
N ALA A 86 -1.25 -15.22 -3.81
CA ALA A 86 0.15 -15.44 -4.19
C ALA A 86 1.08 -14.35 -3.62
N GLN A 87 0.65 -13.09 -3.68
CA GLN A 87 1.38 -11.96 -3.12
C GLN A 87 1.64 -12.11 -1.62
N HIS A 88 0.66 -12.59 -0.85
CA HIS A 88 0.83 -12.81 0.59
C HIS A 88 2.03 -13.73 0.87
N TYR A 89 2.08 -14.90 0.25
CA TYR A 89 3.17 -15.86 0.46
C TYR A 89 4.51 -15.36 -0.08
N LEU A 90 4.47 -14.64 -1.21
CA LEU A 90 5.66 -14.09 -1.82
C LEU A 90 6.31 -13.05 -0.90
N LEU A 91 5.54 -12.08 -0.40
CA LEU A 91 6.07 -11.05 0.47
C LEU A 91 6.55 -11.63 1.80
N ARG A 92 5.81 -12.58 2.39
CA ARG A 92 6.27 -13.32 3.57
C ARG A 92 7.64 -13.97 3.35
N THR A 93 7.82 -14.65 2.22
CA THR A 93 9.08 -15.33 1.87
C THR A 93 10.21 -14.33 1.67
N VAL A 94 9.94 -13.27 0.90
CA VAL A 94 10.92 -12.26 0.50
C VAL A 94 11.42 -11.46 1.70
N PHE A 95 10.53 -11.13 2.63
CA PHE A 95 10.88 -10.42 3.85
C PHE A 95 11.32 -11.33 5.01
N GLY A 96 11.17 -12.65 4.86
CA GLY A 96 11.56 -13.65 5.85
C GLY A 96 10.72 -13.69 7.13
N SER A 97 9.62 -12.95 7.20
CA SER A 97 8.73 -12.89 8.38
C SER A 97 7.31 -12.46 8.02
N ASP A 98 6.38 -12.72 8.95
CA ASP A 98 4.98 -12.26 8.85
C ASP A 98 4.81 -10.79 9.27
N HIS A 99 5.73 -10.27 10.08
CA HIS A 99 5.84 -8.87 10.50
C HIS A 99 7.29 -8.55 10.90
N HIS A 100 7.67 -7.27 10.89
CA HIS A 100 8.99 -6.77 11.34
C HIS A 100 8.91 -5.93 12.61
N ALA A 101 7.75 -5.36 12.93
CA ALA A 101 7.55 -4.66 14.18
C ALA A 101 7.90 -5.60 15.36
N PRO A 102 8.58 -5.11 16.40
CA PRO A 102 9.04 -5.91 17.53
C PRO A 102 7.88 -6.22 18.50
N VAL A 103 6.84 -6.88 17.98
CA VAL A 103 5.59 -7.20 18.68
C VAL A 103 5.49 -8.67 19.07
N GLN A 104 6.50 -9.50 18.78
CA GLN A 104 6.46 -10.95 19.08
C GLN A 104 6.09 -11.22 20.55
N SER A 105 6.78 -10.54 21.48
CA SER A 105 6.53 -10.69 22.91
C SER A 105 5.15 -10.18 23.31
N LEU A 106 4.68 -9.10 22.68
CA LEU A 106 3.35 -8.54 22.88
C LEU A 106 2.29 -9.57 22.46
N LEU A 107 2.35 -10.06 21.22
CA LEU A 107 1.38 -11.01 20.66
C LEU A 107 1.39 -12.39 21.35
N SER A 108 2.56 -12.78 21.89
CA SER A 108 2.76 -14.05 22.59
C SER A 108 2.40 -13.98 24.08
N GLN A 109 2.05 -12.81 24.63
CA GLN A 109 1.67 -12.70 26.04
C GLN A 109 0.51 -13.66 26.34
N GLN A 110 0.82 -14.71 27.10
CA GLN A 110 -0.18 -15.57 27.71
C GLN A 110 -0.99 -14.74 28.70
N LEU A 111 -2.26 -15.09 28.89
CA LEU A 111 -3.08 -14.64 30.02
C LEU A 111 -2.41 -15.06 31.34
N GLN A 112 -1.32 -14.39 31.72
CA GLN A 112 -0.65 -14.59 33.00
C GLN A 112 -1.54 -13.96 34.06
N GLN A 113 -2.52 -14.72 34.57
CA GLN A 113 -2.97 -14.71 35.97
C GLN A 113 -4.21 -15.58 36.31
N ARG A 114 -4.73 -16.46 35.44
CA ARG A 114 -5.89 -17.30 35.84
C ARG A 114 -5.60 -18.54 36.70
N HIS A 115 -4.34 -18.92 36.95
CA HIS A 115 -4.02 -20.18 37.66
C HIS A 115 -3.32 -20.04 39.03
N HIS A 116 -3.20 -18.85 39.63
CA HIS A 116 -2.57 -18.71 40.96
C HIS A 116 -3.53 -18.39 42.11
N HIS A 117 -4.85 -18.44 41.91
CA HIS A 117 -5.84 -18.13 42.97
C HIS A 117 -6.93 -19.21 43.17
N HIS A 118 -6.73 -20.45 42.72
CA HIS A 118 -7.72 -21.54 42.93
C HIS A 118 -7.15 -22.77 43.63
N HIS A 119 -6.18 -22.61 44.54
CA HIS A 119 -5.77 -23.63 45.49
C HIS A 119 -5.76 -23.08 46.91
N HIS A 120 -6.92 -22.63 47.39
CA HIS A 120 -7.30 -22.75 48.81
C HIS A 120 -8.82 -22.58 48.93
N HIS A 121 -9.45 -23.54 49.60
CA HIS A 121 -10.89 -23.72 49.84
C HIS A 121 -11.67 -24.54 48.81
N SER A 122 -11.62 -25.87 49.00
CA SER A 122 -12.71 -26.78 48.69
C SER A 122 -12.98 -27.62 49.95
N VAL A 123 -14.05 -27.28 50.65
CA VAL A 123 -14.62 -28.00 51.80
C VAL A 123 -16.13 -28.01 51.55
N PHE A 124 -16.64 -29.20 51.20
CA PHE A 124 -18.03 -29.68 51.22
C PHE A 124 -19.09 -29.03 50.30
N GLY A 125 -19.95 -29.89 49.74
CA GLY A 125 -21.32 -29.51 49.37
C GLY A 125 -21.89 -30.22 48.14
N SER A 126 -22.41 -31.41 48.34
CA SER A 126 -23.12 -32.27 47.39
C SER A 126 -24.48 -31.70 46.95
N GLY A 127 -24.88 -32.01 45.71
CA GLY A 127 -26.29 -32.32 45.37
C GLY A 127 -26.97 -31.40 44.34
N GLY A 128 -27.62 -32.03 43.35
CA GLY A 128 -28.78 -31.45 42.66
C GLY A 128 -28.74 -31.51 41.13
N GLU A 129 -29.25 -32.60 40.56
CA GLU A 129 -29.69 -32.69 39.17
C GLU A 129 -30.89 -31.76 38.91
N GLY A 130 -30.99 -31.21 37.70
CA GLY A 130 -32.15 -30.43 37.26
C GLY A 130 -32.18 -30.27 35.74
N VAL A 131 -33.19 -30.88 35.12
CA VAL A 131 -33.41 -31.07 33.68
C VAL A 131 -33.97 -29.81 32.99
N ALA A 132 -33.60 -29.70 31.71
CA ALA A 132 -34.08 -28.86 30.59
C ALA A 132 -35.34 -27.98 30.74
N ASN A 133 -35.30 -26.80 30.08
CA ASN A 133 -36.36 -26.47 29.12
C ASN A 133 -35.92 -25.44 28.04
N MET A 134 -36.35 -25.70 26.81
CA MET A 134 -36.28 -24.82 25.64
C MET A 134 -37.38 -23.75 25.70
N SER A 135 -37.07 -22.52 25.30
CA SER A 135 -37.98 -21.69 24.49
C SER A 135 -37.26 -20.43 23.99
N SER A 136 -37.27 -20.26 22.66
CA SER A 136 -37.00 -18.98 22.00
C SER A 136 -38.19 -18.03 22.22
N PRO A 137 -37.97 -16.71 22.13
CA PRO A 137 -38.50 -16.03 20.95
C PRO A 137 -37.59 -14.95 20.34
N THR A 138 -37.86 -14.73 19.07
CA THR A 138 -37.42 -13.68 18.14
C THR A 138 -37.59 -12.25 18.66
N THR A 139 -36.64 -11.35 18.42
CA THR A 139 -36.72 -10.18 17.49
C THR A 139 -35.65 -9.12 17.78
N SER A 140 -35.04 -8.63 16.70
CA SER A 140 -34.38 -7.32 16.48
C SER A 140 -33.61 -6.65 17.63
N ALA A 141 -32.28 -6.60 17.49
CA ALA A 141 -31.46 -5.58 18.14
C ALA A 141 -30.33 -5.13 17.20
N SER A 142 -30.46 -3.91 16.71
CA SER A 142 -29.33 -3.03 16.44
C SER A 142 -28.65 -2.73 17.78
N SER A 143 -27.43 -3.20 18.00
CA SER A 143 -26.67 -2.90 19.20
C SER A 143 -25.26 -2.43 18.86
N SER A 144 -25.01 -1.19 19.25
CA SER A 144 -23.70 -0.61 19.52
C SER A 144 -22.90 -1.53 20.44
N LEU A 145 -21.85 -2.14 19.92
CA LEU A 145 -20.84 -2.81 20.74
C LEU A 145 -19.95 -1.72 21.36
N CYS A 146 -20.34 -1.23 22.53
CA CYS A 146 -19.49 -0.72 23.62
C CYS A 146 -20.32 0.22 24.51
N SER A 147 -21.03 -0.33 25.49
CA SER A 147 -21.44 0.41 26.68
C SER A 147 -21.94 -0.55 27.75
N THR A 148 -21.04 -0.97 28.64
CA THR A 148 -21.41 -1.37 30.00
C THR A 148 -20.96 -0.27 30.94
N HIS A 149 -21.94 0.50 31.43
CA HIS A 149 -21.77 1.35 32.59
C HIS A 149 -21.75 0.46 33.83
N ASP A 150 -20.57 0.22 34.38
CA ASP A 150 -20.43 -0.23 35.77
C ASP A 150 -19.74 0.88 36.56
N ASN A 151 -20.54 1.60 37.34
CA ASN A 151 -20.07 2.48 38.40
C ASN A 151 -19.56 1.60 39.54
N ASN A 152 -18.25 1.44 39.67
CA ASN A 152 -17.66 1.15 40.97
C ASN A 152 -16.30 1.82 41.13
N ASN A 153 -16.26 2.75 42.08
CA ASN A 153 -15.15 3.61 42.37
C ASN A 153 -14.26 2.92 43.41
N ASN A 154 -13.09 2.42 43.01
CA ASN A 154 -11.99 2.13 43.93
C ASN A 154 -10.63 2.18 43.21
N ASN A 155 -9.69 2.86 43.87
CA ASN A 155 -8.36 3.26 43.39
C ASN A 155 -7.36 2.10 43.25
N ASN A 156 -6.35 2.36 42.40
CA ASN A 156 -5.02 1.72 42.25
C ASN A 156 -4.92 0.33 41.60
N GLY A 157 -4.34 0.32 40.41
CA GLY A 157 -3.85 -0.86 39.69
C GLY A 157 -4.11 -0.71 38.19
N GLY A 158 -3.07 -0.70 37.36
CA GLY A 158 -3.22 -0.61 35.91
C GLY A 158 -4.21 -1.65 35.41
N SER A 159 -5.25 -1.21 34.69
CA SER A 159 -6.29 -2.06 34.15
C SER A 159 -5.70 -3.02 33.13
N GLN A 160 -5.27 -4.19 33.60
CA GLN A 160 -4.86 -5.31 32.76
C GLN A 160 -6.13 -5.81 32.08
N SER A 161 -6.26 -5.59 30.77
CA SER A 161 -7.39 -6.08 30.00
C SER A 161 -7.44 -7.60 30.09
N ASP A 162 -8.60 -8.16 30.43
CA ASP A 162 -8.86 -9.60 30.52
C ASP A 162 -8.81 -10.31 29.13
N HIS A 163 -8.39 -9.57 28.10
CA HIS A 163 -8.26 -9.95 26.70
C HIS A 163 -6.84 -9.59 26.23
N GLY A 164 -6.22 -10.49 25.46
CA GLY A 164 -4.89 -10.25 24.91
C GLY A 164 -4.86 -9.13 23.85
N PRO A 165 -3.69 -8.89 23.23
CA PRO A 165 -3.48 -7.76 22.34
C PRO A 165 -4.48 -7.71 21.19
N VAL A 166 -4.88 -6.49 20.80
CA VAL A 166 -5.73 -6.22 19.64
C VAL A 166 -4.86 -5.80 18.46
N VAL A 167 -4.96 -6.54 17.36
CA VAL A 167 -4.24 -6.32 16.11
C VAL A 167 -5.23 -5.91 15.01
N LEU A 168 -4.91 -4.83 14.31
CA LEU A 168 -5.70 -4.32 13.19
C LEU A 168 -4.94 -4.54 11.88
N ASP A 169 -5.53 -5.29 10.95
CA ASP A 169 -5.04 -5.52 9.59
C ASP A 169 -5.82 -4.62 8.62
N VAL A 170 -5.21 -3.53 8.16
CA VAL A 170 -5.88 -2.51 7.35
C VAL A 170 -5.63 -2.76 5.87
N GLY A 171 -6.71 -2.95 5.10
CA GLY A 171 -6.62 -3.42 3.72
C GLY A 171 -6.41 -4.93 3.64
N CYS A 172 -7.12 -5.70 4.47
CA CYS A 172 -6.84 -7.12 4.67
C CYS A 172 -7.14 -7.99 3.43
N GLY A 173 -7.89 -7.49 2.45
CA GLY A 173 -8.27 -8.20 1.23
C GLY A 173 -9.03 -9.50 1.53
N LEU A 174 -8.41 -10.64 1.20
CA LEU A 174 -8.95 -11.98 1.50
C LEU A 174 -8.73 -12.41 2.96
N GLY A 175 -8.03 -11.61 3.77
CA GLY A 175 -7.80 -11.89 5.19
C GLY A 175 -6.76 -12.99 5.46
N GLN A 176 -5.97 -13.40 4.45
CA GLN A 176 -4.98 -14.47 4.57
C GLN A 176 -4.01 -14.23 5.74
N TRP A 177 -3.42 -13.03 5.80
CA TRP A 177 -2.50 -12.64 6.87
C TRP A 177 -3.19 -12.66 8.24
N SER A 178 -4.36 -12.01 8.35
CA SER A 178 -5.18 -12.01 9.57
C SER A 178 -5.48 -13.42 10.11
N MET A 179 -5.84 -14.36 9.24
CA MET A 179 -6.17 -15.74 9.64
C MET A 179 -4.95 -16.53 10.10
N GLU A 180 -3.83 -16.43 9.39
CA GLU A 180 -2.58 -17.11 9.77
C GLU A 180 -2.06 -16.58 11.10
N MET A 181 -2.04 -15.26 11.27
CA MET A 181 -1.61 -14.62 12.51
C MET A 181 -2.53 -14.95 13.68
N ALA A 182 -3.85 -14.98 13.46
CA ALA A 182 -4.80 -15.39 14.49
C ALA A 182 -4.62 -16.85 14.93
N THR A 183 -4.20 -17.73 14.02
CA THR A 183 -3.89 -19.12 14.34
C THR A 183 -2.59 -19.23 15.13
N THR A 184 -1.56 -18.45 14.76
CA THR A 184 -0.28 -18.41 15.48
C THR A 184 -0.41 -17.81 16.89
N TYR A 185 -1.26 -16.78 17.05
CA TYR A 185 -1.42 -16.04 18.31
C TYR A 185 -2.86 -16.17 18.84
N PRO A 186 -3.25 -17.34 19.39
CA PRO A 186 -4.64 -17.62 19.77
C PRO A 186 -5.17 -16.74 20.91
N ASN A 187 -4.29 -16.08 21.66
CA ASN A 187 -4.66 -15.17 22.76
C ASN A 187 -4.81 -13.71 22.31
N SER A 188 -4.37 -13.37 21.09
CA SER A 188 -4.53 -12.04 20.52
C SER A 188 -5.80 -11.97 19.67
N THR A 189 -6.42 -10.80 19.58
CA THR A 189 -7.59 -10.55 18.72
C THR A 189 -7.14 -9.89 17.42
N PHE A 190 -7.53 -10.44 16.28
CA PHE A 190 -7.23 -9.89 14.95
C PHE A 190 -8.49 -9.34 14.31
N ILE A 191 -8.42 -8.12 13.79
CA ILE A 191 -9.53 -7.45 13.11
C ILE A 191 -9.04 -7.00 11.74
N GLY A 192 -9.55 -7.59 10.67
CA GLY A 192 -9.27 -7.17 9.30
C GLY A 192 -10.29 -6.14 8.80
N LEU A 193 -9.79 -5.07 8.19
CA LEU A 193 -10.60 -4.05 7.52
C LEU A 193 -10.40 -4.13 6.02
N ASP A 194 -11.48 -4.13 5.25
CA ASP A 194 -11.40 -3.91 3.81
C ASP A 194 -12.64 -3.19 3.28
N ILE A 195 -12.52 -2.45 2.18
CA ILE A 195 -13.67 -1.81 1.52
C ILE A 195 -14.55 -2.84 0.83
N LEU A 196 -13.97 -3.97 0.40
CA LEU A 196 -14.66 -5.08 -0.25
C LEU A 196 -14.88 -6.23 0.75
N PRO A 197 -16.08 -6.81 0.82
CA PRO A 197 -16.37 -7.91 1.74
C PRO A 197 -15.94 -9.26 1.15
N THR A 198 -14.69 -9.35 0.66
CA THR A 198 -14.09 -10.54 0.03
C THR A 198 -13.48 -11.53 1.02
N PHE A 199 -13.32 -11.11 2.27
CA PHE A 199 -12.82 -11.94 3.36
C PHE A 199 -13.79 -13.08 3.77
N PRO A 200 -13.29 -14.17 4.37
CA PRO A 200 -14.10 -15.30 4.82
C PRO A 200 -15.16 -14.92 5.85
N LYS A 201 -16.36 -15.49 5.69
CA LYS A 201 -17.49 -15.29 6.63
C LYS A 201 -17.58 -16.40 7.67
N ASP A 202 -17.50 -17.66 7.22
CA ASP A 202 -17.86 -18.81 8.05
C ASP A 202 -16.66 -19.57 8.61
N ILE A 203 -15.62 -19.78 7.81
CA ILE A 203 -14.43 -20.58 8.19
C ILE A 203 -13.27 -19.63 8.50
N LYS A 204 -13.04 -19.36 9.79
CA LYS A 204 -11.93 -18.53 10.29
C LYS A 204 -11.63 -18.83 11.77
N PRO A 205 -10.43 -18.50 12.29
CA PRO A 205 -10.13 -18.60 13.71
C PRO A 205 -11.10 -17.81 14.58
N ARG A 206 -11.36 -18.28 15.81
CA ARG A 206 -12.35 -17.68 16.73
C ARG A 206 -11.98 -16.26 17.17
N ASN A 207 -10.68 -15.97 17.19
CA ASN A 207 -10.07 -14.69 17.53
C ASN A 207 -9.82 -13.78 16.30
N CYS A 208 -10.36 -14.13 15.13
CA CYS A 208 -10.20 -13.37 13.89
C CYS A 208 -11.55 -12.80 13.46
N TYR A 209 -11.65 -11.50 13.21
CA TYR A 209 -12.87 -10.79 12.83
C TYR A 209 -12.63 -9.92 11.59
N PHE A 210 -13.68 -9.62 10.83
CA PHE A 210 -13.58 -8.79 9.64
C PHE A 210 -14.69 -7.75 9.59
N LEU A 211 -14.35 -6.53 9.17
CA LEU A 211 -15.28 -5.41 9.02
C LEU A 211 -15.13 -4.79 7.63
N GLN A 212 -16.26 -4.56 6.98
CA GLN A 212 -16.27 -3.80 5.74
C GLN A 212 -16.17 -2.30 6.05
N VAL A 213 -15.01 -1.69 5.78
CA VAL A 213 -14.72 -0.30 6.12
C VAL A 213 -13.98 0.38 4.98
N ASN A 214 -14.49 1.54 4.55
CA ASN A 214 -13.73 2.44 3.68
C ASN A 214 -12.80 3.30 4.54
N VAL A 215 -11.50 2.97 4.54
CA VAL A 215 -10.47 3.64 5.37
C VAL A 215 -10.23 5.10 5.01
N LYS A 216 -10.77 5.58 3.87
CA LYS A 216 -10.77 7.00 3.50
C LYS A 216 -11.85 7.81 4.24
N ARG A 217 -12.82 7.13 4.86
CA ARG A 217 -13.90 7.77 5.63
C ARG A 217 -13.56 7.71 7.10
N LEU A 218 -12.92 8.76 7.59
CA LEU A 218 -12.52 8.91 8.97
C LEU A 218 -13.63 9.57 9.82
N PRO A 219 -13.73 9.26 11.11
CA PRO A 219 -12.88 8.32 11.88
C PRO A 219 -13.20 6.85 11.57
N LEU A 220 -12.20 5.97 11.75
CA LEU A 220 -12.37 4.52 11.79
C LEU A 220 -13.18 4.13 13.05
N PRO A 221 -13.92 2.99 13.01
CA PRO A 221 -14.86 2.60 14.06
C PRO A 221 -14.16 1.97 15.29
N PHE A 222 -13.09 2.61 15.77
CA PHE A 222 -12.31 2.19 16.93
C PHE A 222 -12.19 3.33 17.93
N ALA A 223 -12.27 3.00 19.22
CA ALA A 223 -12.05 3.97 20.28
C ALA A 223 -10.59 4.44 20.28
N ASP A 224 -10.33 5.61 20.84
CA ASP A 224 -8.97 6.08 21.12
C ASP A 224 -8.23 5.03 21.93
N GLN A 225 -6.95 4.79 21.60
CA GLN A 225 -6.08 3.92 22.40
C GLN A 225 -6.65 2.52 22.65
N SER A 226 -7.24 1.90 21.62
CA SER A 226 -7.86 0.58 21.71
C SER A 226 -7.11 -0.53 20.97
N VAL A 227 -6.16 -0.18 20.11
CA VAL A 227 -5.39 -1.12 19.27
C VAL A 227 -3.94 -1.20 19.74
N ASP A 228 -3.38 -2.40 19.85
CA ASP A 228 -1.99 -2.63 20.27
C ASP A 228 -1.01 -2.64 19.09
N PHE A 229 -1.45 -3.16 17.94
CA PHE A 229 -0.65 -3.25 16.73
C PHE A 229 -1.49 -2.99 15.48
N ILE A 230 -1.01 -2.13 14.58
CA ILE A 230 -1.59 -1.90 13.25
C ILE A 230 -0.64 -2.47 12.20
N TYR A 231 -1.15 -3.34 11.35
CA TYR A 231 -0.51 -3.82 10.14
C TYR A 231 -1.27 -3.28 8.93
N GLN A 232 -0.56 -2.75 7.95
CA GLN A 232 -1.13 -2.34 6.67
C GLN A 232 -0.21 -2.78 5.56
N ARG A 233 -0.78 -3.33 4.48
CA ARG A 233 0.00 -3.74 3.32
C ARG A 233 -0.72 -3.48 2.00
N ASP A 234 0.04 -2.99 1.02
CA ASP A 234 -0.36 -2.84 -0.38
C ASP A 234 -1.60 -1.95 -0.60
N LEU A 235 -1.73 -0.86 0.18
CA LEU A 235 -2.83 0.09 0.05
C LEU A 235 -2.53 1.31 -0.83
N ASN A 236 -1.30 1.49 -1.31
CA ASN A 236 -0.95 2.56 -2.26
C ASN A 236 -1.77 2.54 -3.57
N TRP A 237 -2.32 1.38 -3.95
CA TRP A 237 -3.25 1.21 -5.08
C TRP A 237 -4.63 1.83 -4.84
N GLY A 238 -5.07 1.89 -3.58
CA GLY A 238 -6.37 2.37 -3.18
C GLY A 238 -6.35 3.79 -2.64
N LEU A 239 -5.28 4.17 -1.92
CA LEU A 239 -5.15 5.46 -1.25
C LEU A 239 -4.69 6.57 -2.20
N GLY A 240 -5.36 7.71 -2.12
CA GLY A 240 -4.93 8.96 -2.73
C GLY A 240 -3.84 9.63 -1.88
N GLN A 241 -3.08 10.52 -2.49
CA GLN A 241 -2.02 11.29 -1.84
C GLN A 241 -2.54 12.07 -0.61
N ASP A 242 -3.80 12.51 -0.63
CA ASP A 242 -4.42 13.28 0.45
C ASP A 242 -5.00 12.38 1.56
N ASP A 243 -5.15 11.08 1.31
CA ASP A 243 -5.74 10.13 2.27
C ASP A 243 -4.72 9.71 3.35
N TRP A 244 -3.44 9.66 2.99
CA TRP A 244 -2.39 9.10 3.85
C TRP A 244 -2.16 9.84 5.16
N TYR A 245 -2.11 11.17 5.14
CA TYR A 245 -1.82 11.95 6.35
C TYR A 245 -2.97 11.87 7.37
N PRO A 246 -4.25 12.08 6.98
CA PRO A 246 -5.37 11.84 7.86
C PRO A 246 -5.39 10.41 8.42
N LEU A 247 -5.11 9.40 7.58
CA LEU A 247 -5.11 8.01 8.01
C LEU A 247 -3.98 7.69 9.00
N ILE A 248 -2.77 8.22 8.80
CA ILE A 248 -1.66 8.08 9.78
C ILE A 248 -2.00 8.76 11.11
N LYS A 249 -2.67 9.93 11.09
CA LYS A 249 -3.17 10.57 12.32
C LYS A 249 -4.21 9.72 13.03
N GLU A 250 -5.09 9.08 12.25
CA GLU A 250 -6.08 8.17 12.79
C GLU A 250 -5.45 6.93 13.44
N TYR A 251 -4.42 6.36 12.80
CA TYR A 251 -3.64 5.27 13.39
C TYR A 251 -3.02 5.67 14.73
N LEU A 252 -2.48 6.89 14.81
CA LEU A 252 -1.97 7.41 16.08
C LEU A 252 -3.09 7.56 17.13
N ARG A 253 -4.30 7.97 16.76
CA ARG A 253 -5.45 8.08 17.68
C ARG A 253 -5.82 6.71 18.27
N ILE A 254 -6.00 5.70 17.42
CA ILE A 254 -6.52 4.39 17.83
C ILE A 254 -5.47 3.49 18.47
N LEU A 255 -4.18 3.68 18.17
CA LEU A 255 -3.11 2.95 18.85
C LEU A 255 -3.05 3.30 20.33
N LYS A 256 -2.85 2.29 21.18
CA LYS A 256 -2.49 2.47 22.60
C LYS A 256 -1.11 3.14 22.72
N PRO A 257 -0.85 3.89 23.80
CA PRO A 257 0.51 4.35 24.09
C PRO A 257 1.50 3.18 24.10
N GLY A 258 2.61 3.31 23.39
CA GLY A 258 3.57 2.22 23.18
C GLY A 258 3.17 1.17 22.13
N GLY A 259 1.99 1.28 21.51
CA GLY A 259 1.56 0.42 20.40
C GLY A 259 2.39 0.62 19.13
N TRP A 260 2.37 -0.38 18.26
CA TRP A 260 3.20 -0.39 17.04
C TRP A 260 2.38 -0.25 15.76
N ILE A 261 3.01 0.28 14.73
CA ILE A 261 2.51 0.28 13.36
C ILE A 261 3.56 -0.29 12.42
N GLU A 262 3.09 -1.04 11.42
CA GLU A 262 3.88 -1.55 10.31
C GLU A 262 3.16 -1.31 8.99
N LEU A 263 3.81 -0.61 8.07
CA LEU A 263 3.31 -0.26 6.76
C LEU A 263 4.21 -0.89 5.69
N VAL A 264 3.65 -1.76 4.85
CA VAL A 264 4.38 -2.47 3.78
C VAL A 264 3.81 -2.10 2.41
N GLU A 265 4.56 -1.35 1.61
CA GLU A 265 4.05 -0.79 0.35
C GLU A 265 5.04 -0.99 -0.80
N ALA A 266 4.50 -1.19 -2.00
CA ALA A 266 5.30 -1.27 -3.21
C ALA A 266 5.82 0.11 -3.62
N ASP A 267 7.06 0.16 -4.09
CA ASP A 267 7.56 1.25 -4.92
C ASP A 267 7.17 0.97 -6.37
N LEU A 268 6.38 1.86 -6.97
CA LEU A 268 5.81 1.59 -8.29
C LEU A 268 6.81 1.84 -9.43
N GLU A 269 7.97 2.41 -9.14
CA GLU A 269 9.03 2.61 -10.13
C GLU A 269 9.84 1.34 -10.33
N THR A 270 9.90 0.87 -11.58
CA THR A 270 10.80 -0.21 -11.96
C THR A 270 12.24 0.28 -12.11
N LYS A 271 13.20 -0.57 -11.76
CA LYS A 271 14.63 -0.26 -11.77
C LYS A 271 15.35 -1.18 -12.73
N SER A 272 16.43 -0.68 -13.34
CA SER A 272 17.23 -1.42 -14.32
C SER A 272 16.35 -1.94 -15.47
N SER A 273 15.71 -1.00 -16.17
CA SER A 273 14.70 -1.27 -17.20
C SER A 273 15.17 -0.76 -18.56
N LEU A 274 14.67 -1.38 -19.63
CA LEU A 274 14.89 -0.91 -21.01
C LEU A 274 13.62 -0.21 -21.52
N GLU A 275 13.59 0.06 -22.83
CA GLU A 275 12.62 0.97 -23.46
C GLU A 275 11.16 0.61 -23.20
N LYS A 276 10.74 -0.66 -23.32
CA LYS A 276 9.31 -0.99 -23.19
C LYS A 276 8.84 -0.95 -21.75
N GLU A 277 9.67 -1.44 -20.83
CA GLU A 277 9.36 -1.40 -19.42
C GLU A 277 9.33 0.05 -18.94
N CYS A 278 10.32 0.88 -19.29
CA CYS A 278 10.32 2.31 -18.97
C CYS A 278 9.06 3.00 -19.54
N ALA A 279 8.73 2.79 -20.82
CA ALA A 279 7.57 3.42 -21.43
C ALA A 279 6.25 3.01 -20.77
N MET A 280 6.12 1.75 -20.32
CA MET A 280 4.94 1.31 -19.59
C MET A 280 4.91 1.85 -18.16
N ASN A 281 6.05 1.82 -17.45
CA ASN A 281 6.16 2.33 -16.09
C ASN A 281 5.86 3.83 -16.05
N ASP A 282 6.37 4.62 -17.01
CA ASP A 282 6.02 6.03 -17.17
C ASP A 282 4.51 6.25 -17.29
N LYS A 283 3.80 5.39 -18.06
CA LYS A 283 2.34 5.48 -18.19
C LYS A 283 1.60 5.02 -16.93
N LEU A 284 2.13 4.05 -16.21
CA LEU A 284 1.63 3.66 -14.90
C LEU A 284 1.73 4.84 -13.92
N LEU A 285 2.93 5.43 -13.77
CA LEU A 285 3.20 6.57 -12.90
C LEU A 285 2.36 7.81 -13.27
N GLU A 286 2.22 8.09 -14.57
CA GLU A 286 1.33 9.14 -15.08
C GLU A 286 -0.13 8.87 -14.71
N GLY A 287 -0.59 7.62 -14.85
CA GLY A 287 -1.93 7.19 -14.48
C GLY A 287 -2.23 7.38 -12.98
N PHE A 288 -1.26 7.07 -12.13
CA PHE A 288 -1.32 7.28 -10.68
C PHE A 288 -1.40 8.78 -10.33
N SER A 289 -0.53 9.57 -10.94
CA SER A 289 -0.49 11.02 -10.75
C SER A 289 -1.84 11.67 -11.14
N ARG A 290 -2.44 11.25 -12.26
CA ARG A 290 -3.77 11.74 -12.70
C ARG A 290 -4.91 11.34 -11.77
N ARG A 291 -4.76 10.25 -11.00
CA ARG A 291 -5.70 9.82 -9.96
C ARG A 291 -5.46 10.52 -8.61
N ARG A 292 -4.47 11.41 -8.52
CA ARG A 292 -3.99 11.99 -7.26
C ARG A 292 -3.54 10.90 -6.29
N GLN A 293 -2.93 9.84 -6.80
CA GLN A 293 -2.26 8.81 -6.00
C GLN A 293 -0.75 9.03 -6.13
N ASP A 294 -0.03 8.88 -5.03
CA ASP A 294 1.42 9.01 -5.04
C ASP A 294 2.07 7.64 -5.32
N PRO A 295 2.69 7.45 -6.49
CA PRO A 295 3.35 6.19 -6.81
C PRO A 295 4.64 5.96 -6.00
N PHE A 296 5.16 6.97 -5.31
CA PHE A 296 6.40 6.90 -4.55
C PHE A 296 6.19 6.92 -3.03
N VAL A 297 4.96 6.69 -2.57
CA VAL A 297 4.58 6.87 -1.15
C VAL A 297 5.37 5.96 -0.22
N ALA A 298 5.68 4.75 -0.67
CA ALA A 298 6.48 3.75 0.03
C ALA A 298 7.81 4.33 0.56
N ARG A 299 8.47 5.18 -0.23
CA ARG A 299 9.74 5.84 0.14
C ARG A 299 9.58 6.89 1.25
N ARG A 300 8.37 7.42 1.40
CA ARG A 300 8.07 8.57 2.28
C ARG A 300 7.43 8.14 3.59
N LEU A 301 6.95 6.90 3.71
CA LEU A 301 6.33 6.36 4.92
C LEU A 301 7.10 6.65 6.21
N PRO A 302 8.45 6.48 6.27
CA PRO A 302 9.19 6.73 7.52
C PRO A 302 9.12 8.20 7.93
N THR A 303 9.28 9.11 6.97
CA THR A 303 9.15 10.56 7.22
C THR A 303 7.73 10.91 7.64
N MET A 304 6.73 10.33 6.98
CA MET A 304 5.31 10.56 7.27
C MET A 304 4.94 10.11 8.69
N LEU A 305 5.45 8.95 9.14
CA LEU A 305 5.28 8.48 10.51
C LEU A 305 5.94 9.45 11.50
N ALA A 306 7.20 9.82 11.26
CA ALA A 306 7.96 10.69 12.16
C ALA A 306 7.32 12.07 12.36
N ILE A 307 6.89 12.75 11.28
CA ILE A 307 6.29 14.09 11.37
C ILE A 307 4.90 14.07 12.04
N HIS A 308 4.24 12.91 12.09
CA HIS A 308 2.95 12.73 12.76
C HIS A 308 3.07 12.24 14.20
N GLY A 309 4.28 12.23 14.77
CA GLY A 309 4.49 12.01 16.20
C GLY A 309 4.86 10.58 16.59
N PHE A 310 4.97 9.67 15.63
CA PHE A 310 5.56 8.35 15.90
C PHE A 310 7.06 8.46 16.23
N ARG A 311 7.55 7.50 17.01
CA ARG A 311 8.95 7.38 17.45
C ARG A 311 9.49 6.01 17.04
N ARG A 312 10.81 5.83 17.18
CA ARG A 312 11.51 4.59 16.79
C ARG A 312 11.14 4.16 15.38
N VAL A 313 11.17 5.13 14.46
CA VAL A 313 10.83 4.89 13.07
C VAL A 313 12.00 4.16 12.43
N GLU A 314 11.74 2.96 11.94
CA GLU A 314 12.70 2.15 11.19
C GLU A 314 12.11 1.84 9.82
N SER A 315 13.00 1.65 8.84
CA SER A 315 12.56 1.24 7.51
C SER A 315 13.64 0.50 6.77
N HIS A 316 13.22 -0.52 6.04
CA HIS A 316 14.04 -1.29 5.11
C HIS A 316 13.24 -1.52 3.83
N PHE A 317 13.92 -1.98 2.80
CA PHE A 317 13.27 -2.40 1.57
C PHE A 317 13.92 -3.68 1.08
N GLN A 318 13.15 -4.41 0.28
CA GLN A 318 13.64 -5.58 -0.44
C GLN A 318 13.44 -5.36 -1.93
N SER A 319 14.47 -5.67 -2.71
CA SER A 319 14.42 -5.65 -4.17
C SER A 319 13.98 -7.02 -4.69
N LEU A 320 12.99 -7.01 -5.57
CA LEU A 320 12.33 -8.19 -6.12
C LEU A 320 12.63 -8.27 -7.63
N PRO A 321 13.42 -9.24 -8.10
CA PRO A 321 13.77 -9.38 -9.50
C PRO A 321 12.57 -9.82 -10.35
N LEU A 322 12.35 -9.17 -11.48
CA LEU A 322 11.25 -9.48 -12.41
C LEU A 322 11.67 -10.52 -13.47
N GLY A 323 12.27 -11.64 -13.06
CA GLY A 323 12.47 -12.79 -13.96
C GLY A 323 13.89 -13.33 -14.03
N TRP A 324 14.89 -12.48 -13.75
CA TRP A 324 16.30 -12.82 -13.87
C TRP A 324 16.90 -13.46 -12.61
N LYS A 325 17.91 -14.31 -12.82
CA LYS A 325 18.66 -14.95 -11.73
C LYS A 325 19.60 -13.94 -11.05
N HIS A 326 19.49 -13.79 -9.73
CA HIS A 326 20.53 -13.11 -8.98
C HIS A 326 21.77 -14.01 -8.89
N ASN A 327 22.86 -13.63 -9.56
CA ASN A 327 24.19 -14.19 -9.28
C ASN A 327 24.84 -13.30 -8.22
N ASN A 328 24.60 -13.53 -6.92
CA ASN A 328 25.41 -12.86 -5.89
C ASN A 328 25.69 -13.79 -4.70
N PRO A 329 26.96 -13.88 -4.24
CA PRO A 329 27.46 -14.92 -3.34
C PRO A 329 27.26 -14.62 -1.84
N THR A 330 26.33 -13.74 -1.45
CA THR A 330 26.21 -13.30 -0.04
C THR A 330 25.09 -13.98 0.75
N TYR A 331 24.57 -15.11 0.25
CA TYR A 331 23.67 -15.99 1.01
C TYR A 331 24.37 -17.26 1.51
N ASP A 332 25.69 -17.24 1.58
CA ASP A 332 26.50 -18.36 2.09
C ASP A 332 27.55 -17.82 3.07
N ALA A 333 27.08 -17.46 4.27
CA ALA A 333 27.91 -17.36 5.45
C ALA A 333 27.05 -17.78 6.65
N ASP A 334 27.54 -18.80 7.34
CA ASP A 334 27.06 -19.36 8.60
C ASP A 334 25.92 -20.38 8.50
N HIS A 335 26.19 -21.54 7.89
CA HIS A 335 26.09 -22.82 8.60
C HIS A 335 26.97 -23.89 7.95
N HIS A 336 28.23 -24.00 8.42
CA HIS A 336 28.95 -25.26 8.33
C HIS A 336 28.18 -26.32 9.14
N GLN A 337 27.57 -27.29 8.45
CA GLN A 337 27.76 -28.70 8.76
C GLN A 337 27.27 -29.59 7.61
N HIS A 338 28.25 -30.26 6.99
CA HIS A 338 28.18 -31.55 6.30
C HIS A 338 26.91 -31.89 5.51
N VAL A 339 26.94 -31.71 4.18
CA VAL A 339 26.43 -32.72 3.23
C VAL A 339 27.33 -32.74 1.99
N THR A 340 27.55 -33.95 1.50
CA THR A 340 28.49 -34.41 0.48
C THR A 340 28.25 -33.88 -0.94
N ASN A 341 29.35 -33.83 -1.70
CA ASN A 341 29.39 -33.70 -3.17
C ASN A 341 28.27 -34.48 -3.85
N ASP A 342 27.49 -33.81 -4.71
CA ASP A 342 27.12 -34.37 -6.00
C ASP A 342 26.52 -33.34 -6.98
N SER A 343 26.93 -33.50 -8.24
CA SER A 343 26.33 -33.02 -9.49
C SER A 343 26.40 -31.53 -9.87
N HIS A 344 27.17 -31.30 -10.95
CA HIS A 344 27.02 -30.19 -11.88
C HIS A 344 25.56 -30.10 -12.40
N ASP A 345 24.79 -29.12 -11.94
CA ASP A 345 23.58 -28.68 -12.66
C ASP A 345 23.84 -27.34 -13.32
N ASN A 346 24.21 -27.41 -14.60
CA ASN A 346 24.40 -26.26 -15.48
C ASN A 346 23.06 -25.89 -16.15
N SER A 347 21.97 -25.80 -15.37
CA SER A 347 20.63 -25.52 -15.89
C SER A 347 20.25 -24.03 -15.79
N SER A 348 19.87 -23.46 -16.92
CA SER A 348 19.45 -22.09 -17.15
C SER A 348 18.05 -21.76 -16.61
N THR A 349 17.54 -22.48 -15.61
CA THR A 349 16.17 -22.29 -15.08
C THR A 349 16.17 -21.31 -13.91
N PRO A 350 15.48 -20.15 -13.96
CA PRO A 350 15.37 -19.25 -12.82
C PRO A 350 14.84 -19.98 -11.57
N GLY A 351 15.36 -19.65 -10.38
CA GLY A 351 14.86 -20.23 -9.13
C GLY A 351 13.35 -20.01 -9.00
N ARG A 352 12.60 -20.98 -8.46
CA ARG A 352 11.12 -20.94 -8.39
C ARG A 352 10.56 -19.64 -7.81
N GLN A 353 11.27 -19.04 -6.85
CA GLN A 353 10.89 -17.76 -6.23
C GLN A 353 10.95 -16.58 -7.22
N VAL A 354 11.99 -16.49 -8.04
CA VAL A 354 12.13 -15.45 -9.07
C VAL A 354 11.02 -15.56 -10.11
N GLN A 355 10.70 -16.78 -10.53
CA GLN A 355 9.60 -17.02 -11.47
C GLN A 355 8.25 -16.61 -10.88
N ALA A 356 8.05 -16.84 -9.57
CA ALA A 356 6.84 -16.42 -8.87
C ALA A 356 6.72 -14.88 -8.81
N ILE A 357 7.83 -14.17 -8.54
CA ILE A 357 7.88 -12.69 -8.54
C ILE A 357 7.50 -12.14 -9.92
N ALA A 358 8.17 -12.61 -10.96
CA ALA A 358 7.89 -12.16 -12.32
C ALA A 358 6.45 -12.45 -12.74
N SER A 359 5.95 -13.65 -12.42
CA SER A 359 4.57 -14.05 -12.72
C SER A 359 3.56 -13.17 -11.99
N GLN A 360 3.78 -12.89 -10.71
CA GLN A 360 2.92 -12.00 -9.92
C GLN A 360 2.87 -10.60 -10.54
N TYR A 361 4.03 -10.05 -10.94
CA TYR A 361 4.08 -8.73 -11.56
C TYR A 361 3.38 -8.71 -12.94
N LEU A 362 3.49 -9.78 -13.73
CA LEU A 362 2.72 -9.92 -14.98
C LEU A 362 1.20 -9.98 -14.75
N PHE A 363 0.75 -10.79 -13.78
CA PHE A 363 -0.67 -10.84 -13.43
C PHE A 363 -1.17 -9.47 -12.99
N TYR A 364 -0.37 -8.79 -12.18
CA TYR A 364 -0.63 -7.42 -11.77
C TYR A 364 -0.81 -6.47 -12.99
N LEU A 365 0.13 -6.44 -13.94
CA LEU A 365 0.00 -5.61 -15.15
C LEU A 365 -1.22 -5.99 -16.00
N ARG A 366 -1.57 -7.27 -16.07
CA ARG A 366 -2.78 -7.73 -16.75
C ARG A 366 -4.04 -7.23 -16.07
N SER A 367 -4.11 -7.24 -14.73
CA SER A 367 -5.22 -6.69 -13.94
C SER A 367 -5.45 -5.19 -14.18
N LEU A 368 -4.39 -4.42 -14.46
CA LEU A 368 -4.50 -2.99 -14.81
C LEU A 368 -4.99 -2.74 -16.23
N GLY A 369 -5.00 -3.77 -17.08
CA GLY A 369 -5.30 -3.67 -18.51
C GLY A 369 -6.54 -2.86 -18.88
N PRO A 370 -7.67 -2.94 -18.16
CA PRO A 370 -8.87 -2.16 -18.48
C PRO A 370 -8.64 -0.65 -18.59
N TRP A 371 -7.76 -0.08 -17.77
CA TRP A 371 -7.47 1.35 -17.76
C TRP A 371 -6.06 1.70 -18.25
N LEU A 372 -5.03 0.92 -17.93
CA LEU A 372 -3.65 1.26 -18.31
C LEU A 372 -3.47 1.25 -19.83
N ARG A 373 -4.14 0.32 -20.54
CA ARG A 373 -4.13 0.34 -22.01
C ARG A 373 -4.70 1.62 -22.61
N LEU A 374 -5.66 2.26 -21.94
CA LEU A 374 -6.25 3.52 -22.40
C LEU A 374 -5.27 4.68 -22.21
N VAL A 375 -4.54 4.68 -21.10
CA VAL A 375 -3.46 5.65 -20.83
C VAL A 375 -2.32 5.49 -21.84
N MET A 376 -1.96 4.25 -22.17
CA MET A 376 -0.98 3.93 -23.21
C MET A 376 -1.51 4.16 -24.65
N GLY A 377 -2.81 4.40 -24.83
CA GLY A 377 -3.41 4.56 -26.15
C GLY A 377 -3.43 3.28 -27.01
N LEU A 378 -3.44 2.11 -26.37
CA LEU A 378 -3.40 0.79 -27.00
C LEU A 378 -4.80 0.13 -27.09
N SER A 379 -4.98 -0.73 -28.09
CA SER A 379 -6.09 -1.69 -28.11
C SER A 379 -5.86 -2.79 -27.08
N GLN A 380 -6.91 -3.55 -26.73
CA GLN A 380 -6.78 -4.69 -25.81
C GLN A 380 -5.73 -5.70 -26.29
N SER A 381 -5.77 -6.11 -27.56
CA SER A 381 -4.81 -7.06 -28.14
C SER A 381 -3.38 -6.54 -28.05
N LYS A 382 -3.14 -5.30 -28.50
CA LYS A 382 -1.81 -4.69 -28.46
C LYS A 382 -1.27 -4.54 -27.04
N TYR A 383 -2.14 -4.32 -26.05
CA TYR A 383 -1.72 -4.25 -24.65
C TYR A 383 -1.29 -5.62 -24.13
N ILE A 384 -2.04 -6.68 -24.43
CA ILE A 384 -1.67 -8.05 -24.06
C ILE A 384 -0.34 -8.42 -24.71
N ASP A 385 -0.21 -8.21 -26.03
CA ASP A 385 1.04 -8.46 -26.76
C ASP A 385 2.22 -7.68 -26.18
N TYR A 386 1.98 -6.45 -25.70
CA TYR A 386 3.00 -5.61 -25.08
C TYR A 386 3.46 -6.21 -23.74
N VAL A 387 2.52 -6.55 -22.85
CA VAL A 387 2.81 -7.13 -21.53
C VAL A 387 3.53 -8.47 -21.66
N ASP A 388 3.14 -9.30 -22.63
CA ASP A 388 3.74 -10.63 -22.84
C ASP A 388 5.20 -10.56 -23.34
N GLN A 389 5.66 -9.41 -23.84
CA GLN A 389 7.04 -9.20 -24.29
C GLN A 389 7.98 -8.68 -23.18
N LEU A 390 7.43 -8.17 -22.07
CA LEU A 390 8.22 -7.59 -20.99
C LEU A 390 9.18 -8.57 -20.30
N PRO A 391 8.85 -9.86 -20.09
CA PRO A 391 9.75 -10.78 -19.39
C PRO A 391 11.13 -10.92 -20.05
N LEU A 392 11.18 -10.89 -21.39
CA LEU A 392 12.45 -10.92 -22.12
C LEU A 392 13.30 -9.68 -21.83
N GLU A 393 12.65 -8.53 -21.74
CA GLU A 393 13.30 -7.26 -21.45
C GLU A 393 13.77 -7.19 -19.99
N TRP A 394 12.95 -7.64 -19.05
CA TRP A 394 13.30 -7.72 -17.64
C TRP A 394 14.50 -8.64 -17.39
N GLU A 395 14.55 -9.78 -18.09
CA GLU A 395 15.69 -10.70 -18.03
C GLU A 395 16.98 -9.99 -18.49
N GLN A 396 16.92 -9.34 -19.67
CA GLN A 396 18.07 -8.67 -20.27
C GLN A 396 18.57 -7.49 -19.43
N ALA A 397 17.64 -6.71 -18.88
CA ALA A 397 17.94 -5.50 -18.15
C ALA A 397 18.23 -5.75 -16.66
N GLN A 398 17.98 -6.97 -16.18
CA GLN A 398 17.96 -7.29 -14.76
C GLN A 398 16.96 -6.40 -13.98
N THR A 399 15.75 -6.24 -14.52
CA THR A 399 14.74 -5.37 -13.94
C THR A 399 14.26 -5.85 -12.58
N TYR A 400 14.06 -4.93 -11.64
CA TYR A 400 13.50 -5.23 -10.32
C TYR A 400 12.56 -4.13 -9.83
N VAL A 401 11.76 -4.46 -8.82
CA VAL A 401 10.91 -3.53 -8.06
C VAL A 401 11.26 -3.56 -6.59
N ASN A 402 11.06 -2.45 -5.89
CA ASN A 402 11.29 -2.40 -4.45
C ASN A 402 9.98 -2.50 -3.68
N TRP A 403 10.04 -3.18 -2.55
CA TRP A 403 8.99 -3.18 -1.54
C TRP A 403 9.56 -2.61 -0.25
N HIS A 404 8.90 -1.62 0.31
CA HIS A 404 9.34 -0.97 1.55
C HIS A 404 8.52 -1.49 2.72
N CYS A 405 9.18 -1.67 3.85
CA CYS A 405 8.55 -1.87 5.15
C CYS A 405 8.98 -0.71 6.05
N ALA A 406 8.01 -0.03 6.66
CA ALA A 406 8.25 1.01 7.65
C ALA A 406 7.55 0.62 8.96
N THR A 407 8.30 0.59 10.05
CA THR A 407 7.77 0.33 11.39
C THR A 407 7.93 1.57 12.26
N ALA A 408 7.00 1.78 13.18
CA ALA A 408 7.14 2.82 14.18
C ALA A 408 6.32 2.53 15.44
N GLN A 409 6.66 3.20 16.53
CA GLN A 409 5.98 3.07 17.82
C GLN A 409 5.26 4.39 18.17
N LYS A 410 4.02 4.28 18.64
CA LYS A 410 3.34 5.41 19.30
C LYS A 410 4.06 5.72 20.63
N PRO A 411 4.32 6.99 20.98
CA PRO A 411 4.84 7.36 22.29
C PRO A 411 4.01 6.80 23.45
N TYR A 412 4.63 6.63 24.63
CA TYR A 412 3.94 6.25 25.86
C TYR A 412 3.20 7.41 26.54
N GLU A 413 3.52 8.65 26.14
CA GLU A 413 3.05 9.90 26.74
C GLU A 413 1.85 10.50 26.00
#